data_AF-A0A2E4FZV2-F1
#
_entry.id   AF-A0A2E4FZV2-F1
#
_cell.length_a   1.000
_cell.length_b   1.000
_cell.length_c   1.000
_cell.angle_alpha   90.00
_cell.angle_beta   90.00
_cell.angle_gamma   90.00
#
_symmetry.space_group_name_H-M   'P 1'
#
loop_
_entity.id
_entity.type
_entity.pdbx_description
1 polymer ?
#
loop_
_entity_poly.entity_id
_entity_poly.type
_entity_poly.pdbx_seq_one_letter_code
_entity_poly.pdbx_strand_id
1 'polypeptide(L)'
;MILNSLEQLKLGTTLSSEEDIEHFEDIGNSDHKERNMLWAVLIINFTFFIIELLYGWLSNSMGLIADSLDMLADSLVYGLSLMAVGSTLTKKKKVAKWSGYFQILLALIGVAELFRRVFVSSIIPEFREMIGISFLALIANSICLYLIQKSKSKEAHMQASAIFTSNDIIINTGVIVAGALVYFTQSKYPDLVIGLIIFAIVVRGAIRILKLGR
;
A
#
# COMPACT_ATOMS: atom_id res chain seq x y z
N MET A 1 14.85 0.67 -43.28
CA MET A 1 16.16 0.58 -42.60
C MET A 1 16.59 -0.87 -42.31
N ILE A 2 15.67 -1.81 -42.04
CA ILE A 2 15.99 -3.25 -41.79
C ILE A 2 16.25 -4.05 -43.09
N LEU A 3 15.50 -3.80 -44.15
CA LEU A 3 15.63 -4.51 -45.44
C LEU A 3 17.03 -4.37 -46.06
N ASN A 4 17.62 -3.17 -46.07
CA ASN A 4 19.00 -2.97 -46.54
C ASN A 4 20.04 -3.75 -45.72
N SER A 5 19.79 -3.96 -44.42
CA SER A 5 20.67 -4.75 -43.56
C SER A 5 20.55 -6.25 -43.81
N LEU A 6 19.36 -6.72 -44.21
CA LEU A 6 19.13 -8.12 -44.58
C LEU A 6 19.74 -8.46 -45.96
N GLU A 7 19.76 -7.50 -46.87
CA GLU A 7 20.36 -7.65 -48.20
C GLU A 7 21.87 -7.92 -48.13
N GLN A 8 22.56 -7.39 -47.11
CA GLN A 8 23.98 -7.65 -46.85
C GLN A 8 24.28 -9.12 -46.54
N LEU A 9 23.30 -9.87 -46.05
CA LEU A 9 23.47 -11.30 -45.72
C LEU A 9 23.45 -12.20 -46.96
N LYS A 10 23.11 -11.67 -48.16
CA LYS A 10 23.08 -12.40 -49.45
C LYS A 10 22.26 -13.70 -49.43
N LEU A 11 21.20 -13.75 -48.62
CA LEU A 11 20.36 -14.95 -48.46
C LEU A 11 19.18 -15.04 -49.45
N GLY A 12 19.14 -14.18 -50.49
CA GLY A 12 18.06 -14.19 -51.48
C GLY A 12 16.69 -13.81 -50.92
N THR A 13 16.66 -12.93 -49.91
CA THR A 13 15.45 -12.47 -49.24
C THR A 13 14.54 -11.67 -50.18
N THR A 14 13.26 -12.01 -50.21
CA THR A 14 12.21 -11.30 -50.96
C THR A 14 11.11 -10.89 -49.98
N LEU A 15 10.57 -9.67 -50.14
CA LEU A 15 9.48 -9.18 -49.30
C LEU A 15 8.19 -9.90 -49.71
N SER A 16 7.64 -10.72 -48.81
CA SER A 16 6.43 -11.51 -49.09
C SER A 16 5.14 -10.72 -48.85
N SER A 17 5.10 -9.93 -47.79
CA SER A 17 3.95 -9.09 -47.42
C SER A 17 4.38 -8.00 -46.45
N GLU A 18 3.69 -6.86 -46.50
CA GLU A 18 3.82 -5.77 -45.55
C GLU A 18 2.46 -5.56 -44.90
N GLU A 19 2.41 -5.53 -43.57
CA GLU A 19 1.18 -5.42 -42.80
C GLU A 19 1.39 -4.30 -41.77
N ASP A 20 0.57 -3.26 -41.85
CA ASP A 20 0.62 -2.15 -40.90
C ASP A 20 0.05 -2.62 -39.56
N ILE A 21 0.90 -2.64 -38.53
CA ILE A 21 0.44 -2.88 -37.17
C ILE A 21 -0.14 -1.56 -36.63
N GLU A 22 -1.46 -1.41 -36.67
CA GLU A 22 -2.18 -0.23 -36.14
C GLU A 22 -1.94 0.01 -34.63
N HIS A 23 -1.38 -0.96 -33.91
CA HIS A 23 -1.03 -0.86 -32.49
C HIS A 23 0.36 -1.47 -32.22
N PHE A 24 1.41 -0.70 -32.50
CA PHE A 24 2.69 -0.93 -31.84
C PHE A 24 2.60 -0.32 -30.43
N GLU A 25 2.15 -1.10 -29.46
CA GLU A 25 2.24 -0.68 -28.05
C GLU A 25 3.73 -0.50 -27.70
N ASP A 26 4.12 0.74 -27.41
CA ASP A 26 5.46 1.09 -26.95
C ASP A 26 5.67 0.50 -25.54
N ILE A 27 6.10 -0.77 -25.50
CA ILE A 27 6.33 -1.58 -24.30
C ILE A 27 7.26 -0.85 -23.30
N GLY A 28 8.16 0.01 -23.80
CA GLY A 28 9.05 0.79 -22.93
C GLY A 28 8.34 1.88 -22.13
N ASN A 29 7.31 2.51 -22.69
CA ASN A 29 6.68 3.69 -22.10
C ASN A 29 5.58 3.33 -21.07
N SER A 30 4.95 2.15 -21.21
CA SER A 30 4.00 1.60 -20.22
C SER A 30 4.70 1.23 -18.91
N ASP A 31 5.82 0.51 -18.99
CA ASP A 31 6.60 0.07 -17.82
C ASP A 31 7.10 1.24 -16.97
N HIS A 32 7.55 2.33 -17.63
CA HIS A 32 7.99 3.53 -16.94
C HIS A 32 6.85 4.25 -16.22
N LYS A 33 5.64 4.31 -16.80
CA LYS A 33 4.46 4.93 -16.18
C LYS A 33 3.95 4.12 -14.99
N GLU A 34 3.88 2.80 -15.11
CA GLU A 34 3.48 1.92 -14.01
C GLU A 34 4.46 2.01 -12.84
N ARG A 35 5.77 1.96 -13.13
CA ARG A 35 6.80 2.10 -12.10
C ARG A 35 6.71 3.44 -11.38
N ASN A 36 6.51 4.54 -12.10
CA ASN A 36 6.36 5.86 -11.49
C ASN A 36 5.10 5.96 -10.63
N MET A 37 4.00 5.34 -11.07
CA MET A 37 2.76 5.27 -10.31
C MET A 37 2.92 4.46 -9.02
N LEU A 38 3.55 3.29 -9.08
CA LEU A 38 3.86 2.50 -7.88
C LEU A 38 4.75 3.26 -6.90
N TRP A 39 5.73 4.02 -7.40
CA TRP A 39 6.55 4.90 -6.57
C TRP A 39 5.72 6.00 -5.89
N ALA A 40 4.79 6.62 -6.62
CA ALA A 40 3.90 7.63 -6.05
C ALA A 40 3.03 7.03 -4.93
N VAL A 41 2.40 5.87 -5.16
CA VAL A 41 1.58 5.18 -4.15
C VAL A 41 2.41 4.80 -2.93
N LEU A 42 3.62 4.27 -3.14
CA LEU A 42 4.55 3.94 -2.06
C LEU A 42 4.91 5.17 -1.22
N ILE A 43 5.28 6.28 -1.85
CA ILE A 43 5.67 7.52 -1.15
C ILE A 43 4.47 8.09 -0.38
N ILE A 44 3.27 8.05 -0.97
CA ILE A 44 2.05 8.51 -0.33
C ILE A 44 1.75 7.66 0.91
N ASN A 45 1.66 6.34 0.78
CA ASN A 45 1.38 5.44 1.92
C ASN A 45 2.45 5.57 3.01
N PHE A 46 3.73 5.68 2.64
CA PHE A 46 4.80 5.85 3.62
C PHE A 46 4.75 7.22 4.33
N THR A 47 4.34 8.27 3.62
CA THR A 47 4.16 9.60 4.21
C THR A 47 3.00 9.61 5.21
N PHE A 48 1.87 9.01 4.83
CA PHE A 48 0.72 8.91 5.72
C PHE A 48 0.99 7.98 6.91
N PHE A 49 1.76 6.90 6.75
CA PHE A 49 2.27 6.11 7.88
C PHE A 49 2.92 7.01 8.95
N ILE A 50 3.84 7.90 8.55
CA ILE A 50 4.52 8.77 9.51
C ILE A 50 3.53 9.74 10.15
N ILE A 51 2.67 10.37 9.35
CA ILE A 51 1.69 11.35 9.83
C ILE A 51 0.71 10.68 10.80
N GLU A 52 0.07 9.59 10.42
CA GLU A 52 -0.92 8.87 11.23
C GLU A 52 -0.31 8.28 12.49
N LEU A 53 0.94 7.79 12.44
CA LEU A 53 1.61 7.31 13.65
C LEU A 53 1.84 8.45 14.65
N LEU A 54 2.31 9.61 14.18
CA LEU A 54 2.55 10.79 15.02
C LEU A 54 1.25 11.34 15.60
N TYR A 55 0.26 11.57 14.74
CA TYR A 55 -1.03 12.11 15.16
C TYR A 55 -1.85 11.08 15.95
N GLY A 56 -1.71 9.78 15.68
CA GLY A 56 -2.33 8.73 16.48
C GLY A 56 -1.74 8.65 17.90
N TRP A 57 -0.44 8.87 18.04
CA TRP A 57 0.16 9.03 19.37
C TRP A 57 -0.36 10.30 20.05
N LEU A 58 -0.27 11.46 19.39
CA LEU A 58 -0.63 12.77 19.96
C LEU A 58 -2.12 12.84 20.36
N SER A 59 -3.00 12.30 19.52
CA SER A 59 -4.45 12.25 19.75
C SER A 59 -4.90 11.10 20.65
N ASN A 60 -3.98 10.22 21.06
CA ASN A 60 -4.28 8.97 21.76
C ASN A 60 -5.24 8.01 21.00
N SER A 61 -5.31 8.08 19.68
CA SER A 61 -6.12 7.17 18.84
C SER A 61 -5.39 5.87 18.51
N MET A 62 -5.98 4.75 18.90
CA MET A 62 -5.56 3.41 18.46
C MET A 62 -5.96 3.12 17.01
N GLY A 63 -7.06 3.70 16.52
CA GLY A 63 -7.46 3.61 15.13
C GLY A 63 -6.38 4.15 14.19
N LEU A 64 -5.93 5.38 14.41
CA LEU A 64 -4.85 6.01 13.63
C LEU A 64 -3.51 5.26 13.73
N ILE A 65 -3.15 4.78 14.93
CA ILE A 65 -1.93 3.98 15.09
C ILE A 65 -2.04 2.68 14.29
N ALA A 66 -3.18 1.99 14.35
CA ALA A 66 -3.38 0.76 13.61
C ALA A 66 -3.36 0.98 12.08
N ASP A 67 -4.03 2.04 11.61
CA ASP A 67 -4.05 2.48 10.21
C ASP A 67 -2.62 2.73 9.69
N SER A 68 -1.82 3.47 10.47
CA SER A 68 -0.43 3.75 10.12
C SER A 68 0.40 2.47 9.93
N LEU A 69 0.19 1.44 10.76
CA LEU A 69 0.91 0.18 10.63
C LEU A 69 0.44 -0.64 9.42
N ASP A 70 -0.82 -0.50 8.99
CA ASP A 70 -1.32 -1.10 7.76
C ASP A 70 -0.71 -0.41 6.53
N MET A 71 -0.66 0.93 6.53
CA MET A 71 0.02 1.69 5.49
C MET A 71 1.51 1.35 5.38
N LEU A 72 2.17 1.09 6.51
CA LEU A 72 3.55 0.59 6.51
C LEU A 72 3.64 -0.81 5.90
N ALA A 73 2.70 -1.70 6.21
CA ALA A 73 2.63 -3.04 5.63
C ALA A 73 2.55 -2.99 4.11
N ASP A 74 1.63 -2.18 3.61
CA ASP A 74 1.37 -2.05 2.18
C ASP A 74 2.56 -1.39 1.47
N SER A 75 3.16 -0.35 2.07
CA SER A 75 4.40 0.27 1.59
C SER A 75 5.55 -0.73 1.47
N LEU A 76 5.67 -1.66 2.42
CA LEU A 76 6.68 -2.71 2.39
C LEU A 76 6.39 -3.72 1.26
N VAL A 77 5.13 -4.09 1.05
CA VAL A 77 4.73 -4.97 -0.07
C VAL A 77 5.01 -4.30 -1.42
N TYR A 78 4.72 -3.00 -1.56
CA TYR A 78 5.04 -2.23 -2.76
C TYR A 78 6.54 -2.12 -2.98
N GLY A 79 7.30 -1.80 -1.94
CA GLY A 79 8.76 -1.73 -2.01
C GLY A 79 9.36 -3.05 -2.44
N LEU A 80 8.88 -4.17 -1.91
CA LEU A 80 9.29 -5.51 -2.32
C LEU A 80 8.92 -5.82 -3.77
N SER A 81 7.73 -5.40 -4.22
CA SER A 81 7.27 -5.60 -5.60
C SER A 81 8.12 -4.79 -6.59
N LEU A 82 8.44 -3.53 -6.27
CA LEU A 82 9.35 -2.69 -7.04
C LEU A 82 10.78 -3.24 -7.07
N MET A 83 11.31 -3.66 -5.91
CA MET A 83 12.61 -4.32 -5.84
C MET A 83 12.61 -5.68 -6.56
N ALA A 84 11.44 -6.31 -6.73
CA ALA A 84 11.32 -7.55 -7.47
C ALA A 84 11.57 -7.35 -8.98
N VAL A 85 11.34 -6.15 -9.50
CA VAL A 85 11.69 -5.80 -10.88
C VAL A 85 13.20 -5.59 -10.95
N GLY A 86 13.94 -6.64 -11.34
CA GLY A 86 15.38 -6.57 -11.64
C GLY A 86 16.37 -7.09 -10.58
N SER A 87 15.93 -7.53 -9.39
CA SER A 87 16.84 -8.13 -8.39
C SER A 87 16.80 -9.67 -8.34
N THR A 88 17.81 -10.28 -7.70
CA THR A 88 17.87 -11.75 -7.51
C THR A 88 16.85 -12.23 -6.48
N LEU A 89 16.25 -13.40 -6.71
CA LEU A 89 15.22 -13.98 -5.84
C LEU A 89 15.66 -14.11 -4.37
N THR A 90 16.94 -14.38 -4.12
CA THR A 90 17.52 -14.52 -2.77
C THR A 90 17.55 -13.21 -1.98
N LYS A 91 17.85 -12.07 -2.62
CA LYS A 91 17.81 -10.76 -1.95
C LYS A 91 16.38 -10.36 -1.58
N LYS A 92 15.42 -10.60 -2.47
CA LYS A 92 13.98 -10.35 -2.24
C LYS A 92 13.45 -11.10 -1.02
N LYS A 93 13.74 -12.41 -0.93
CA LYS A 93 13.33 -13.25 0.22
C LYS A 93 13.87 -12.73 1.55
N LYS A 94 15.14 -12.29 1.58
CA LYS A 94 15.76 -11.75 2.80
C LYS A 94 15.09 -10.44 3.24
N VAL A 95 14.87 -9.51 2.33
CA VAL A 95 14.21 -8.23 2.63
C VAL A 95 12.76 -8.46 3.10
N ALA A 96 12.01 -9.33 2.40
CA ALA A 96 10.64 -9.68 2.79
C ALA A 96 10.57 -10.29 4.19
N LYS A 97 11.52 -11.16 4.53
CA LYS A 97 11.59 -11.80 5.84
C LYS A 97 11.86 -10.78 6.97
N TRP A 98 12.84 -9.89 6.78
CA TRP A 98 13.15 -8.85 7.77
C TRP A 98 12.01 -7.83 7.91
N SER A 99 11.42 -7.42 6.80
CA SER A 99 10.24 -6.55 6.76
C SER A 99 9.06 -7.17 7.51
N GLY A 100 8.73 -8.44 7.25
CA GLY A 100 7.66 -9.14 7.96
C GLY A 100 7.92 -9.28 9.46
N TYR A 101 9.16 -9.56 9.89
CA TYR A 101 9.48 -9.58 11.33
C TYR A 101 9.36 -8.20 11.98
N PHE A 102 9.83 -7.16 11.30
CA PHE A 102 9.70 -5.78 11.80
C PHE A 102 8.23 -5.39 11.96
N GLN A 103 7.39 -5.71 10.98
CA GLN A 103 5.96 -5.44 11.04
C GLN A 103 5.25 -6.24 12.14
N ILE A 104 5.59 -7.52 12.35
CA ILE A 104 5.07 -8.30 13.49
C ILE A 104 5.46 -7.65 14.81
N LEU A 105 6.73 -7.22 14.95
CA LEU A 105 7.19 -6.55 16.17
C LEU A 105 6.38 -5.28 16.45
N LEU A 106 6.19 -4.43 15.44
CA LEU A 106 5.37 -3.22 15.57
C LEU A 106 3.91 -3.54 15.89
N ALA A 107 3.31 -4.54 15.24
CA ALA A 107 1.94 -4.96 15.52
C ALA A 107 1.79 -5.51 16.95
N LEU A 108 2.77 -6.27 17.46
CA LEU A 108 2.76 -6.76 18.84
C LEU A 108 2.86 -5.61 19.84
N ILE A 109 3.70 -4.61 19.58
CA ILE A 109 3.80 -3.39 20.39
C ILE A 109 2.46 -2.64 20.37
N GLY A 110 1.86 -2.46 19.19
CA GLY A 110 0.56 -1.82 19.02
C GLY A 110 -0.57 -2.53 19.78
N VAL A 111 -0.63 -3.87 19.68
CA VAL A 111 -1.60 -4.69 20.41
C VAL A 111 -1.37 -4.63 21.92
N ALA A 112 -0.12 -4.67 22.39
CA ALA A 112 0.19 -4.52 23.81
C ALA A 112 -0.25 -3.14 24.35
N GLU A 113 -0.02 -2.08 23.58
CA GLU A 113 -0.47 -0.73 23.90
C GLU A 113 -2.00 -0.62 23.88
N LEU A 114 -2.67 -1.28 22.94
CA LEU A 114 -4.13 -1.37 22.90
C LEU A 114 -4.68 -2.00 24.18
N PHE A 115 -4.13 -3.14 24.62
CA PHE A 115 -4.52 -3.77 25.89
C PHE A 115 -4.27 -2.85 27.09
N ARG A 116 -3.12 -2.17 27.13
CA ARG A 116 -2.83 -1.18 28.17
C ARG A 116 -3.88 -0.07 28.20
N ARG A 117 -4.30 0.45 27.03
CA ARG A 117 -5.33 1.51 26.95
C ARG A 117 -6.73 1.02 27.26
N VAL A 118 -7.05 -0.24 26.97
CA VAL A 118 -8.32 -0.84 27.38
C VAL A 118 -8.44 -0.88 28.91
N PHE A 119 -7.43 -1.40 29.60
CA PHE A 119 -7.50 -1.70 31.04
C PHE A 119 -6.97 -0.62 31.99
N VAL A 120 -6.03 0.23 31.55
CA VAL A 120 -5.31 1.17 32.44
C VAL A 120 -5.63 2.63 32.15
N SER A 121 -5.76 3.00 30.87
CA SER A 121 -6.00 4.40 30.48
C SER A 121 -7.48 4.71 30.38
N SER A 122 -7.93 5.88 30.86
CA SER A 122 -9.31 6.38 30.62
C SER A 122 -9.34 7.54 29.62
N ILE A 123 -8.24 7.77 28.91
CA ILE A 123 -8.11 8.87 27.95
C ILE A 123 -9.00 8.61 26.74
N ILE A 124 -9.86 9.58 26.44
CA ILE A 124 -10.68 9.60 25.23
C ILE A 124 -9.83 10.19 24.11
N PRO A 125 -9.78 9.55 22.92
CA PRO A 125 -8.99 10.07 21.82
C PRO A 125 -9.57 11.36 21.24
N GLU A 126 -8.71 12.23 20.74
CA GLU A 126 -9.09 13.51 20.13
C GLU A 126 -9.72 13.28 18.75
N PHE A 127 -11.06 13.26 18.70
CA PHE A 127 -11.83 12.96 17.49
C PHE A 127 -11.52 13.87 16.30
N ARG A 128 -11.11 15.12 16.55
CA ARG A 128 -10.79 16.10 15.49
C ARG A 128 -9.58 15.66 14.68
N GLU A 129 -8.54 15.21 15.36
CA GLU A 129 -7.32 14.72 14.73
C GLU A 129 -7.58 13.38 14.01
N MET A 130 -8.37 12.49 14.63
CA MET A 130 -8.80 11.24 14.00
C MET A 130 -9.50 11.48 12.66
N ILE A 131 -10.55 12.30 12.66
CA ILE A 131 -11.32 12.56 11.44
C ILE A 131 -10.48 13.34 10.44
N GLY A 132 -9.75 14.37 10.88
CA GLY A 132 -8.98 15.25 10.01
C GLY A 132 -7.89 14.51 9.24
N ILE A 133 -7.08 13.71 9.94
CA ILE A 133 -5.98 12.96 9.32
C ILE A 133 -6.51 11.83 8.45
N SER A 134 -7.45 11.01 8.93
CA SER A 134 -8.01 9.91 8.13
C SER A 134 -8.77 10.43 6.90
N PHE A 135 -9.39 11.61 6.97
CA PHE A 135 -10.00 12.24 5.80
C PHE A 135 -8.96 12.67 4.76
N LEU A 136 -7.84 13.25 5.19
CA LEU A 136 -6.75 13.61 4.29
C LEU A 136 -6.15 12.37 3.61
N ALA A 137 -5.94 11.30 4.39
CA ALA A 137 -5.48 10.02 3.88
C ALA A 137 -6.48 9.41 2.89
N LEU A 138 -7.78 9.48 3.19
CA LEU A 138 -8.85 8.99 2.32
C LEU A 138 -8.84 9.69 0.96
N ILE A 139 -8.64 11.01 0.92
CA ILE A 139 -8.50 11.77 -0.33
C ILE A 139 -7.29 11.28 -1.11
N ALA A 140 -6.14 11.17 -0.46
CA ALA A 140 -4.90 10.74 -1.12
C ALA A 140 -5.04 9.34 -1.72
N ASN A 141 -5.56 8.38 -0.94
CA ASN A 141 -5.77 7.00 -1.40
C ASN A 141 -6.85 6.90 -2.48
N SER A 142 -7.90 7.73 -2.42
CA SER A 142 -8.91 7.80 -3.49
C SER A 142 -8.31 8.29 -4.80
N ILE A 143 -7.43 9.30 -4.75
CA ILE A 143 -6.72 9.80 -5.94
C ILE A 143 -5.79 8.71 -6.49
N CYS A 144 -5.02 8.04 -5.63
CA CYS A 144 -4.17 6.92 -6.03
C CYS A 144 -4.97 5.82 -6.71
N LEU A 145 -6.07 5.38 -6.10
CA LEU A 145 -6.92 4.32 -6.63
C LEU A 145 -7.54 4.72 -7.97
N TYR A 146 -8.03 5.95 -8.09
CA TYR A 146 -8.58 6.46 -9.34
C TYR A 146 -7.54 6.45 -10.47
N LEU A 147 -6.31 6.90 -10.18
CA LEU A 147 -5.23 6.88 -11.16
C LEU A 147 -4.87 5.44 -11.55
N ILE A 148 -4.78 4.50 -10.59
CA ILE A 148 -4.50 3.08 -10.85
C ILE A 148 -5.59 2.48 -11.74
N GLN A 149 -6.87 2.71 -11.44
CA GLN A 149 -7.98 2.20 -12.24
C GLN A 149 -8.00 2.79 -13.65
N LYS A 150 -7.59 4.05 -13.80
CA LYS A 150 -7.48 4.72 -15.10
C LYS A 150 -6.39 4.11 -15.98
N SER A 151 -5.32 3.56 -15.41
CA SER A 151 -4.25 2.92 -16.18
C SER A 151 -4.69 1.63 -16.87
N LYS A 152 -5.77 0.98 -16.39
CA LYS A 152 -6.33 -0.29 -16.90
C LYS A 152 -5.29 -1.43 -17.01
N SER A 153 -4.19 -1.34 -16.27
CA SER A 153 -3.14 -2.35 -16.28
C SER A 153 -3.64 -3.68 -15.70
N LYS A 154 -3.28 -4.78 -16.36
CA LYS A 154 -3.56 -6.14 -15.90
C LYS A 154 -2.39 -6.77 -15.15
N GLU A 155 -1.31 -6.04 -14.97
CA GLU A 155 -0.14 -6.53 -14.25
C GLU A 155 -0.44 -6.84 -12.78
N ALA A 156 0.19 -7.88 -12.26
CA ALA A 156 -0.08 -8.37 -10.91
C ALA A 156 0.23 -7.32 -9.83
N HIS A 157 1.31 -6.54 -10.00
CA HIS A 157 1.66 -5.45 -9.08
C HIS A 157 0.66 -4.29 -9.11
N MET A 158 0.08 -3.99 -10.28
CA MET A 158 -0.95 -2.95 -10.41
C MET A 158 -2.27 -3.39 -9.78
N GLN A 159 -2.70 -4.64 -10.01
CA GLN A 159 -3.88 -5.19 -9.36
C GLN A 159 -3.73 -5.28 -7.84
N ALA A 160 -2.57 -5.73 -7.37
CA ALA A 160 -2.25 -5.73 -5.94
C ALA A 160 -2.37 -4.32 -5.36
N SER A 161 -1.82 -3.31 -6.05
CA SER A 161 -1.91 -1.91 -5.61
C SER A 161 -3.33 -1.37 -5.57
N ALA A 162 -4.16 -1.71 -6.55
CA ALA A 162 -5.57 -1.35 -6.51
C ALA A 162 -6.28 -1.96 -5.30
N ILE A 163 -5.98 -3.21 -4.94
CA ILE A 163 -6.59 -3.90 -3.79
C ILE A 163 -6.17 -3.25 -2.47
N PHE A 164 -4.88 -3.04 -2.27
CA PHE A 164 -4.32 -2.42 -1.07
C PHE A 164 -4.84 -0.99 -0.89
N THR A 165 -4.75 -0.14 -1.91
CA THR A 165 -5.31 1.23 -1.82
C THR A 165 -6.83 1.23 -1.61
N SER A 166 -7.56 0.23 -2.11
CA SER A 166 -9.00 0.10 -1.81
C SER A 166 -9.25 -0.27 -0.35
N ASN A 167 -8.41 -1.14 0.24
CA ASN A 167 -8.49 -1.45 1.65
C ASN A 167 -8.18 -0.21 2.51
N ASP A 168 -7.16 0.57 2.14
CA ASP A 168 -6.85 1.83 2.83
C ASP A 168 -8.07 2.74 2.89
N ILE A 169 -8.80 2.91 1.77
CA ILE A 169 -10.03 3.74 1.76
C ILE A 169 -11.08 3.19 2.75
N ILE A 170 -11.26 1.87 2.84
CA ILE A 170 -12.20 1.25 3.78
C ILE A 170 -11.75 1.49 5.22
N ILE A 171 -10.46 1.33 5.51
CA ILE A 171 -9.88 1.54 6.83
C ILE A 171 -10.03 3.01 7.24
N ASN A 172 -9.61 3.95 6.40
CA ASN A 172 -9.72 5.39 6.66
C ASN A 172 -11.18 5.80 6.90
N THR A 173 -12.12 5.24 6.12
CA THR A 173 -13.55 5.46 6.33
C THR A 173 -13.99 4.91 7.71
N GLY A 174 -13.51 3.72 8.07
CA GLY A 174 -13.75 3.12 9.39
C GLY A 174 -13.24 3.98 10.54
N VAL A 175 -12.04 4.57 10.42
CA VAL A 175 -11.47 5.47 11.43
C VAL A 175 -12.26 6.78 11.52
N ILE A 176 -12.70 7.35 10.38
CA ILE A 176 -13.58 8.54 10.38
C ILE A 176 -14.90 8.24 11.11
N VAL A 177 -15.53 7.11 10.81
CA VAL A 177 -16.77 6.68 11.48
C VAL A 177 -16.53 6.47 12.97
N ALA A 178 -15.41 5.84 13.35
CA ALA A 178 -15.04 5.66 14.74
C ALA A 178 -14.81 7.01 15.45
N GLY A 179 -14.14 7.97 14.80
CA GLY A 179 -13.96 9.32 15.33
C GLY A 179 -15.29 10.05 15.54
N ALA A 180 -16.22 9.93 14.60
CA ALA A 180 -17.57 10.48 14.76
C ALA A 180 -18.31 9.81 15.93
N LEU A 181 -18.20 8.49 16.08
CA LEU A 181 -18.78 7.76 17.22
C LEU A 181 -18.12 8.17 18.54
N VAL A 182 -16.81 8.40 18.60
CA VAL A 182 -16.12 8.94 19.79
C VAL A 182 -16.71 10.29 20.17
N TYR A 183 -16.94 11.18 19.19
CA TYR A 183 -17.57 12.48 19.42
C TYR A 183 -18.99 12.35 20.00
N PHE A 184 -19.83 11.45 19.49
CA PHE A 184 -21.20 11.29 20.00
C PHE A 184 -21.27 10.53 21.34
N THR A 185 -20.46 9.48 21.49
CA THR A 185 -20.50 8.61 22.67
C THR A 185 -19.63 9.11 23.83
N GLN A 186 -18.73 10.06 23.56
CA GLN A 186 -17.74 10.56 24.52
C GLN A 186 -16.97 9.39 25.16
N SER A 187 -16.64 8.39 24.35
CA SER A 187 -16.06 7.14 24.80
C SER A 187 -14.91 6.71 23.90
N LYS A 188 -13.90 6.07 24.49
CA LYS A 188 -12.74 5.50 23.78
C LYS A 188 -13.06 4.19 23.04
N TYR A 189 -14.17 3.52 23.35
CA TYR A 189 -14.45 2.18 22.82
C TYR A 189 -14.58 2.11 21.29
N PRO A 190 -15.23 3.06 20.58
CA PRO A 190 -15.29 3.01 19.12
C PRO A 190 -13.91 2.99 18.46
N ASP A 191 -12.98 3.81 18.94
CA ASP A 191 -11.58 3.86 18.49
C ASP A 191 -10.81 2.56 18.80
N LEU A 192 -10.98 2.01 20.00
CA LEU A 192 -10.35 0.75 20.37
C LEU A 192 -10.84 -0.44 19.53
N VAL A 193 -12.15 -0.48 19.22
CA VAL A 193 -12.74 -1.54 18.40
C VAL A 193 -12.22 -1.46 16.97
N ILE A 194 -12.21 -0.27 16.35
CA ILE A 194 -11.68 -0.13 15.00
C ILE A 194 -10.18 -0.44 14.95
N GLY A 195 -9.41 0.05 15.93
CA GLY A 195 -7.97 -0.25 16.03
C GLY A 195 -7.70 -1.75 16.17
N LEU A 196 -8.49 -2.47 16.95
CA LEU A 196 -8.39 -3.94 17.07
C LEU A 196 -8.64 -4.65 15.73
N ILE A 197 -9.66 -4.22 14.99
CA ILE A 197 -9.99 -4.78 13.67
C ILE A 197 -8.83 -4.56 12.71
N ILE A 198 -8.29 -3.34 12.65
CA ILE A 198 -7.19 -2.99 11.76
C ILE A 198 -5.91 -3.76 12.15
N PHE A 199 -5.54 -3.83 13.44
CA PHE A 199 -4.39 -4.63 13.86
C PHE A 199 -4.51 -6.11 13.46
N ALA A 200 -5.71 -6.69 13.51
CA ALA A 200 -5.92 -8.07 13.04
C ALA A 200 -5.65 -8.21 11.54
N ILE A 201 -5.93 -7.18 10.73
CA ILE A 201 -5.58 -7.12 9.30
C ILE A 201 -4.06 -7.02 9.14
N VAL A 202 -3.40 -6.10 9.84
CA VAL A 202 -1.93 -5.90 9.78
C VAL A 202 -1.17 -7.18 10.13
N VAL A 203 -1.57 -7.88 11.19
CA VAL A 203 -0.94 -9.14 11.61
C VAL A 203 -1.09 -10.21 10.53
N ARG A 204 -2.27 -10.33 9.91
CA ARG A 204 -2.50 -11.25 8.79
C ARG A 204 -1.64 -10.89 7.58
N GLY A 205 -1.49 -9.60 7.29
CA GLY A 205 -0.60 -9.07 6.25
C GLY A 205 0.86 -9.48 6.51
N ALA A 206 1.37 -9.23 7.71
CA ALA A 206 2.73 -9.57 8.10
C ALA A 206 3.03 -11.07 7.97
N ILE A 207 2.09 -11.93 8.40
CA ILE A 207 2.20 -13.39 8.25
C ILE A 207 2.24 -13.78 6.76
N ARG A 208 1.46 -13.12 5.90
CA ARG A 208 1.48 -13.35 4.45
C ARG A 208 2.84 -12.98 3.84
N ILE A 209 3.41 -11.85 4.23
CA ILE A 209 4.75 -11.41 3.78
C ILE A 209 5.82 -12.41 4.21
N LEU A 210 5.77 -12.91 5.45
CA LEU A 210 6.70 -13.94 5.92
C LEU A 210 6.59 -15.26 5.15
N LYS A 211 5.37 -15.64 4.74
CA LYS A 211 5.17 -16.83 3.89
C LYS A 211 5.78 -16.64 2.50
N LEU A 212 5.68 -15.44 1.92
CA LEU A 212 6.31 -15.11 0.63
C LEU A 212 7.85 -15.10 0.70
N GLY A 213 8.42 -14.80 1.87
CA GLY A 213 9.87 -14.82 2.11
C GLY A 213 10.49 -16.21 2.33
N ARG A 214 9.69 -17.29 2.38
CA ARG A 214 10.15 -18.67 2.59
C ARG A 214 10.53 -19.32 1.25
#